data_AF-A0A0U0WC90-F1
#
_entry.id   AF-A0A0U0WC90-F1
#
_cell.length_a   1.000
_cell.length_b   1.000
_cell.length_c   1.000
_cell.angle_alpha   90.00
_cell.angle_beta   90.00
_cell.angle_gamma   90.00
#
_symmetry.space_group_name_H-M   'P 1'
#
loop_
_entity.id
_entity.type
_entity.pdbx_description
1 polymer ?
#
loop_
_entity_poly.entity_id
_entity_poly.type
_entity_poly.pdbx_seq_one_letter_code
_entity_poly.pdbx_strand_id
1 'polypeptide(L)'
;MPTTTWKQKRGKLARLSQDLPADHPQLVALRRDLYADRLAEHIKNIVDQAPPFTQEQVDQLRVLLEPTRRELAELGGGDAA
;
A
#
# COMPACT_ATOMS: atom_id res chain seq x y z
N MET A 1 4.73 -11.84 -12.35
CA MET A 1 5.20 -12.47 -11.09
C MET A 1 4.00 -12.61 -10.17
N PRO A 2 3.69 -13.79 -9.61
CA PRO A 2 2.59 -13.90 -8.65
C PRO A 2 2.93 -13.07 -7.41
N THR A 3 2.21 -11.97 -7.20
CA THR A 3 2.33 -11.14 -5.99
C THR A 3 1.87 -11.97 -4.80
N THR A 4 2.75 -12.16 -3.81
CA THR A 4 2.40 -12.90 -2.59
C THR A 4 1.27 -12.17 -1.86
N THR A 5 0.16 -12.86 -1.57
CA THR A 5 -0.99 -12.26 -0.87
C THR A 5 -0.72 -12.12 0.62
N TRP A 6 -1.42 -11.20 1.31
CA TRP A 6 -1.33 -11.10 2.77
C TRP A 6 -1.69 -12.42 3.48
N LYS A 7 -2.56 -13.25 2.87
CA LYS A 7 -2.92 -14.59 3.37
C LYS A 7 -1.73 -15.56 3.33
N GLN A 8 -0.94 -15.52 2.26
CA GLN A 8 0.30 -16.30 2.15
C GLN A 8 1.36 -15.80 3.13
N LYS A 9 1.52 -14.47 3.29
CA LYS A 9 2.39 -13.88 4.33
C LYS A 9 1.97 -14.31 5.74
N ARG A 10 0.66 -14.39 6.02
CA ARG A 10 0.12 -14.90 7.29
C ARG A 10 0.50 -16.35 7.55
N GLY A 11 0.37 -17.22 6.54
CA GLY A 11 0.81 -18.61 6.64
C GLY A 11 2.31 -18.74 6.91
N LYS A 12 3.12 -17.94 6.20
CA LYS A 12 4.57 -17.87 6.43
C LYS A 12 4.91 -17.39 7.85
N LEU A 13 4.18 -16.39 8.36
CA LEU A 13 4.37 -15.86 9.71
C LEU A 13 4.08 -16.92 10.77
N ALA A 14 2.95 -17.63 10.65
CA ALA A 14 2.57 -18.70 11.57
C ALA A 14 3.62 -19.81 11.64
N ARG A 15 4.17 -20.21 10.48
CA ARG A 15 5.26 -21.20 10.43
C ARG A 15 6.52 -20.66 11.13
N LEU A 16 6.98 -19.46 10.75
CA LEU A 16 8.22 -18.91 11.29
C LEU A 16 8.14 -18.56 12.78
N SER A 17 6.97 -18.23 13.31
CA SER A 17 6.79 -17.96 14.74
C SER A 17 6.93 -19.19 15.63
N GLN A 18 6.91 -20.40 15.05
CA GLN A 18 7.19 -21.63 15.80
C GLN A 18 8.70 -21.81 16.04
N ASP A 19 9.51 -21.33 15.10
CA ASP A 19 10.97 -21.54 15.09
C ASP A 19 11.75 -20.33 15.63
N LEU A 20 11.18 -19.12 15.53
CA LEU A 20 11.88 -17.86 15.80
C LEU A 20 11.27 -17.11 17.00
N PRO A 21 12.11 -16.43 17.81
CA PRO A 21 11.61 -15.58 18.89
C PRO A 21 10.83 -14.38 18.35
N ALA A 22 9.90 -13.87 19.16
CA ALA A 22 8.90 -12.89 18.74
C ALA A 22 9.47 -11.56 18.23
N ASP A 23 10.65 -11.17 18.67
CA ASP A 23 11.39 -9.96 18.29
C ASP A 23 12.34 -10.18 17.11
N HIS A 24 12.43 -11.41 16.59
CA HIS A 24 13.34 -11.73 15.52
C HIS A 24 13.10 -10.81 14.30
N PRO A 25 14.14 -10.19 13.71
CA PRO A 25 13.99 -9.19 12.65
C PRO A 25 13.14 -9.67 11.47
N GLN A 26 13.25 -10.96 11.11
CA GLN A 26 12.44 -11.54 10.03
C GLN A 26 10.94 -11.56 10.36
N LEU A 27 10.54 -11.82 11.62
CA LEU A 27 9.13 -11.79 12.01
C LEU A 27 8.60 -10.35 12.03
N VAL A 28 9.42 -9.40 12.48
CA VAL A 28 9.06 -7.97 12.50
C VAL A 28 8.82 -7.45 11.07
N ALA A 29 9.77 -7.72 10.16
CA ALA A 29 9.63 -7.37 8.75
C ALA A 29 8.39 -8.03 8.12
N LEU A 30 8.20 -9.33 8.36
CA LEU A 30 7.07 -10.07 7.81
C LEU A 30 5.72 -9.57 8.33
N ARG A 31 5.61 -9.16 9.61
CA ARG A 31 4.41 -8.53 10.15
C ARG A 31 4.13 -7.19 9.48
N ARG A 32 5.14 -6.34 9.37
CA ARG A 32 5.01 -5.02 8.71
C ARG A 32 4.48 -5.19 7.29
N ASP A 33 5.09 -6.09 6.53
CA ASP A 33 4.72 -6.33 5.13
C ASP A 33 3.33 -6.99 5.01
N LEU A 34 2.94 -7.85 5.96
CA LEU A 34 1.60 -8.43 6.02
C LEU A 34 0.55 -7.35 6.26
N TYR A 35 0.79 -6.46 7.23
CA TYR A 35 -0.15 -5.39 7.55
C TYR A 35 -0.26 -4.37 6.41
N ALA A 36 0.84 -4.05 5.74
CA ALA A 36 0.84 -3.20 4.55
C ALA A 36 -0.04 -3.78 3.44
N ASP A 37 0.16 -5.06 3.08
CA ASP A 37 -0.65 -5.72 2.04
C ASP A 37 -2.12 -5.80 2.42
N ARG A 38 -2.41 -6.14 3.69
CA ARG A 38 -3.78 -6.26 4.17
C ARG A 38 -4.51 -4.92 4.13
N LEU A 39 -3.81 -3.84 4.50
CA LEU A 39 -4.35 -2.49 4.44
C LEU A 39 -4.60 -2.06 2.99
N ALA A 40 -3.66 -2.33 2.08
CA ALA A 40 -3.82 -2.03 0.67
C ALA A 40 -5.03 -2.74 0.06
N GLU A 41 -5.21 -4.04 0.34
CA GLU A 41 -6.38 -4.80 -0.11
C GLU A 41 -7.69 -4.24 0.48
N HIS A 42 -7.68 -3.86 1.76
CA HIS A 42 -8.85 -3.28 2.40
C HIS A 42 -9.23 -1.92 1.79
N ILE A 43 -8.26 -1.01 1.63
CA ILE A 43 -8.49 0.29 0.98
C ILE A 43 -9.06 0.08 -0.42
N LYS A 44 -8.45 -0.82 -1.21
CA LYS A 44 -8.94 -1.12 -2.55
C LYS A 44 -10.39 -1.58 -2.53
N ASN A 45 -10.74 -2.54 -1.68
CA ASN A 45 -12.11 -3.06 -1.59
C ASN A 45 -13.12 -1.97 -1.20
N ILE A 46 -12.75 -1.05 -0.30
CA ILE A 46 -13.63 0.06 0.11
C ILE A 46 -13.77 1.09 -1.01
N VAL A 47 -12.67 1.45 -1.67
CA VAL A 47 -12.68 2.40 -2.79
C VAL A 47 -13.45 1.84 -3.98
N ASP A 48 -13.28 0.56 -4.31
CA ASP A 48 -13.99 -0.11 -5.40
C ASP A 48 -15.53 -0.18 -5.15
N GLN A 49 -15.97 -0.12 -3.88
CA GLN A 49 -17.39 -0.06 -3.51
C GLN A 49 -17.97 1.35 -3.52
N ALA A 50 -17.13 2.38 -3.55
CA ALA A 50 -17.60 3.75 -3.58
C ALA A 50 -18.27 4.04 -4.93
N PRO A 51 -19.41 4.76 -4.96
CA PRO A 51 -19.92 5.28 -6.21
C PRO A 51 -18.86 6.17 -6.88
N PRO A 52 -18.80 6.20 -8.22
CA PRO A 52 -17.89 7.10 -8.91
C PRO A 52 -18.16 8.54 -8.47
N PHE A 53 -17.09 9.32 -8.31
CA PHE A 53 -17.21 10.73 -8.00
C PHE A 53 -18.01 11.46 -9.09
N THR A 54 -18.80 12.46 -8.68
CA THR A 54 -19.40 13.37 -9.65
C THR A 54 -18.31 14.22 -10.31
N GLN A 55 -18.61 14.79 -11.48
CA GLN A 55 -17.64 15.62 -12.18
C GLN A 55 -17.17 16.81 -11.31
N GLU A 56 -18.08 17.43 -10.56
CA GLU A 56 -17.79 18.54 -9.65
C GLU A 56 -16.84 18.11 -8.52
N GLN A 57 -17.03 16.90 -7.98
CA GLN A 57 -16.16 16.35 -6.94
C GLN A 57 -14.76 16.04 -7.50
N VAL A 58 -14.68 15.51 -8.72
CA VAL A 58 -13.40 15.30 -9.42
C VAL A 58 -12.68 16.64 -9.64
N ASP A 59 -13.40 17.68 -10.04
CA ASP A 59 -12.82 19.01 -10.27
C ASP A 59 -12.28 19.63 -8.97
N GLN A 60 -12.99 19.47 -7.85
CA GLN A 60 -12.49 19.88 -6.53
C GLN A 60 -11.23 19.10 -6.12
N LEU A 61 -11.21 17.78 -6.32
CA LEU A 61 -10.04 16.95 -6.03
C LEU A 61 -8.83 17.35 -6.88
N ARG A 62 -9.03 17.70 -8.16
CA ARG A 62 -7.94 18.20 -9.02
C ARG A 62 -7.29 19.45 -8.45
N VAL A 63 -8.08 20.42 -8.00
CA VAL A 63 -7.56 21.67 -7.41
C VAL A 63 -6.73 21.37 -6.17
N LEU A 64 -7.20 20.47 -5.30
CA LEU A 64 -6.51 20.12 -4.05
C LEU A 64 -5.22 19.33 -4.27
N LEU A 65 -5.18 18.43 -5.26
CA LEU A 65 -4.06 17.53 -5.50
C LEU A 65 -2.99 18.10 -6.45
N GLU A 66 -3.28 19.19 -7.15
CA GLU A 66 -2.35 19.82 -8.10
C GLU A 66 -1.02 20.27 -7.46
N PRO A 67 -0.97 20.86 -6.24
CA PRO A 67 0.29 21.21 -5.59
C PRO A 67 1.18 19.98 -5.34
N THR A 68 0.61 18.92 -4.77
CA THR A 68 1.32 17.66 -4.53
C THR A 68 1.81 17.03 -5.84
N ARG A 69 1.00 17.10 -6.90
CA ARG A 69 1.40 16.60 -8.23
C ARG A 69 2.62 17.35 -8.78
N ARG A 70 2.69 18.67 -8.62
CA ARG A 70 3.86 19.47 -9.07
C ARG A 70 5.12 19.11 -8.27
N GLU A 71 5.01 19.02 -6.96
CA GLU A 71 6.13 18.63 -6.08
C GLU A 71 6.69 17.26 -6.49
N LEU A 72 5.83 16.27 -6.75
CA LEU A 72 6.25 14.96 -7.23
C LEU A 72 6.92 15.00 -8.61
N ALA A 73 6.49 15.89 -9.51
CA ALA A 73 7.11 16.06 -10.83
C ALA A 73 8.51 16.69 -10.71
N GLU A 74 8.70 17.64 -9.80
CA GLU A 74 10.00 18.27 -9.52
C GLU A 74 10.97 17.27 -8.86
N LEU A 75 10.48 16.40 -7.98
CA LEU A 75 11.27 15.34 -7.36
C LEU A 75 11.62 14.20 -8.33
N GLY A 76 10.77 13.92 -9.31
CA GLY A 76 10.98 12.89 -10.34
C GLY A 76 11.78 13.33 -11.56
N GLY A 77 12.04 14.64 -11.71
CA GLY A 77 12.78 15.22 -12.85
C GLY A 77 14.29 15.00 -12.85
N GLY A 78 14.83 14.23 -11.89
CA GLY A 78 16.26 13.93 -11.75
C GLY A 78 16.77 12.68 -12.49
N ASP A 79 15.90 11.92 -13.18
CA ASP A 79 16.26 10.63 -13.78
C ASP A 79 16.04 10.58 -15.31
N ALA A 80 16.30 11.72 -15.97
CA ALA A 80 16.33 11.84 -17.43
C ALA A 80 17.48 12.75 -17.88
N ALA A 81 18.71 12.30 -17.69
CA ALA A 81 19.92 12.84 -18.34
C ALA A 81 20.95 11.72 -18.54
#